data_AF-A0A963LI41-F1
#
_entry.id   AF-A0A963LI41-F1
#
_cell.length_a   1.000
_cell.length_b   1.000
_cell.length_c   1.000
_cell.angle_alpha   90.00
_cell.angle_beta   90.00
_cell.angle_gamma   90.00
#
_symmetry.space_group_name_H-M   'P 1'
#
loop_
_entity.id
_entity.type
_entity.pdbx_description
1 polymer ?
#
loop_
_entity_poly.entity_id
_entity_poly.type
_entity_poly.pdbx_seq_one_letter_code
_entity_poly.pdbx_strand_id
1 'polypeptide(L)'
;MKQIGELSGPQKQTFFVTVRQGKQYRNQGKKGNLSQDAWYWRFVEFGTVKMSAKPFLRPAFEGKKMEAVDAIKQRLAERVERAAQELKK
;
A
#
# COMPACT_ATOMS: atom_id res chain seq x y z
N MET A 1 -10.75 -4.12 3.05
CA MET A 1 -9.27 -4.05 2.93
C MET A 1 -8.69 -5.35 3.43
N LYS A 2 -7.54 -5.79 2.91
CA LYS A 2 -6.87 -6.99 3.45
C LYS A 2 -6.12 -6.58 4.71
N GLN A 3 -6.58 -7.00 5.88
CA GLN A 3 -5.89 -6.79 7.15
C GLN A 3 -4.61 -7.63 7.17
N ILE A 4 -3.51 -7.06 7.64
CA ILE A 4 -2.25 -7.77 7.85
C ILE A 4 -2.20 -8.18 9.31
N GLY A 5 -2.62 -9.41 9.59
CA GLY A 5 -2.70 -9.97 10.94
C GLY A 5 -1.39 -9.85 11.71
N GLU A 6 -0.28 -10.18 11.03
CA GLU A 6 1.08 -10.19 11.59
C GLU A 6 1.57 -8.81 12.07
N LEU A 7 1.05 -7.73 11.48
CA LEU A 7 1.41 -6.34 11.81
C LEU A 7 0.30 -5.61 12.56
N SER A 8 -0.75 -6.32 12.97
CA SER A 8 -1.87 -5.76 13.73
C SER A 8 -1.84 -6.25 15.18
N GLY A 9 -1.97 -5.34 16.13
CA GLY A 9 -2.07 -5.61 17.56
C GLY A 9 -3.29 -4.91 18.19
N PRO A 10 -3.43 -4.95 19.54
CA PRO A 10 -4.61 -4.45 20.25
C PRO A 10 -4.91 -2.96 20.00
N GLN A 11 -3.88 -2.15 19.76
CA GLN A 11 -3.98 -0.69 19.58
C GLN A 11 -3.68 -0.23 18.15
N LYS A 12 -3.22 -1.11 17.26
CA LYS A 12 -2.79 -0.75 15.90
C LYS A 12 -3.25 -1.81 14.92
N GLN A 13 -4.09 -1.45 13.96
CA GLN A 13 -4.49 -2.34 12.87
C GLN A 13 -3.84 -1.88 11.56
N THR A 14 -3.17 -2.81 10.89
CA THR A 14 -2.48 -2.54 9.63
C THR A 14 -3.28 -3.14 8.47
N PHE A 15 -3.61 -2.33 7.47
CA PHE A 15 -4.43 -2.73 6.33
C PHE A 15 -3.71 -2.43 5.01
N PHE A 16 -3.85 -3.32 4.03
CA PHE A 16 -3.53 -3.00 2.65
C PHE A 16 -4.59 -2.06 2.08
N VAL A 17 -4.17 -0.82 1.79
CA VAL A 17 -4.92 0.16 1.01
C VAL A 17 -4.40 0.10 -0.42
N THR A 18 -5.02 -0.75 -1.24
CA THR A 18 -4.72 -0.83 -2.68
C THR A 18 -5.99 -0.66 -3.49
N VAL A 19 -5.83 -0.17 -4.70
CA VAL A 19 -6.90 -0.05 -5.68
C VAL A 19 -7.01 -1.38 -6.42
N ARG A 20 -8.17 -2.05 -6.35
CA ARG A 20 -8.37 -3.35 -7.01
C ARG A 20 -8.64 -3.11 -8.49
N GLN A 21 -7.62 -3.25 -9.33
CA GLN A 21 -7.73 -3.10 -10.78
C GLN A 21 -7.52 -4.44 -11.51
N GLY A 22 -8.24 -4.64 -12.62
CA GLY A 22 -8.04 -5.76 -13.54
C GLY A 22 -9.26 -6.65 -13.77
N LYS A 23 -9.15 -7.54 -14.76
CA LYS A 23 -10.25 -8.43 -15.26
C LYS A 23 -10.92 -9.23 -14.13
N GLN A 24 -10.13 -9.71 -13.18
CA GLN A 24 -10.57 -10.49 -12.02
C GLN A 24 -11.47 -9.72 -11.04
N TYR A 25 -11.41 -8.39 -11.01
CA TYR A 25 -12.17 -7.55 -10.09
C TYR A 25 -13.37 -6.85 -10.75
N ARG A 26 -13.64 -7.10 -12.05
CA ARG A 26 -14.73 -6.44 -12.79
C ARG A 26 -16.13 -6.76 -12.28
N ASN A 27 -16.36 -7.96 -11.73
CA ASN A 27 -17.68 -8.42 -11.29
C ASN A 27 -17.82 -8.53 -9.76
N GLN A 28 -16.89 -7.96 -8.99
CA GLN A 28 -16.91 -8.01 -7.52
C GLN A 28 -17.60 -6.79 -6.87
N GLY A 29 -18.22 -5.92 -7.67
CA GLY A 29 -19.05 -4.81 -7.20
C GLY A 29 -20.33 -5.27 -6.52
N LYS A 30 -20.91 -4.43 -5.64
CA LYS A 30 -22.27 -4.68 -5.11
C LYS A 30 -23.32 -4.33 -6.18
N LYS A 31 -24.41 -5.12 -6.23
CA LYS A 31 -25.61 -4.86 -7.06
C LYS A 31 -25.30 -4.55 -8.54
N GLY A 32 -24.48 -5.38 -9.19
CA GLY A 32 -24.24 -5.26 -10.63
C GLY A 32 -23.33 -4.11 -11.08
N ASN A 33 -22.72 -3.36 -10.15
CA ASN A 33 -21.76 -2.33 -10.50
C ASN A 33 -20.41 -2.91 -10.95
N LEU A 34 -19.90 -2.36 -12.05
CA LEU A 34 -18.59 -2.66 -12.62
C LEU A 34 -17.48 -2.27 -11.64
N SER A 35 -16.77 -3.29 -11.16
CA SER A 35 -15.53 -3.24 -10.41
C SER A 35 -15.50 -2.48 -9.08
N GLN A 36 -14.86 -3.07 -8.07
CA GLN A 36 -14.47 -2.36 -6.82
C GLN A 36 -13.26 -1.45 -7.04
N ASP A 37 -13.13 -0.95 -8.26
CA ASP A 37 -12.02 -0.12 -8.67
C ASP A 37 -12.24 1.28 -8.08
N ALA A 38 -11.21 1.82 -7.46
CA ALA A 38 -11.27 3.12 -6.84
C ALA A 38 -11.04 4.24 -7.87
N TRP A 39 -11.44 4.07 -9.13
CA TRP A 39 -11.07 4.92 -10.28
C TRP A 39 -10.91 6.42 -9.98
N TYR A 40 -11.82 7.00 -9.19
CA TYR A 40 -11.81 8.42 -8.84
C TYR A 40 -10.76 8.87 -7.81
N TRP A 41 -10.05 7.95 -7.15
CA TRP A 41 -9.08 8.24 -6.09
C TRP A 41 -8.01 9.24 -6.53
N ARG A 42 -7.57 9.15 -7.78
CA ARG A 42 -6.53 10.01 -8.35
C ARG A 42 -7.00 11.46 -8.49
N PHE A 43 -8.25 11.67 -8.87
CA PHE A 43 -8.84 13.01 -8.98
C PHE A 43 -9.06 13.64 -7.60
N VAL A 44 -9.31 12.83 -6.58
CA VAL A 44 -9.39 13.33 -5.19
C VAL A 44 -8.00 13.71 -4.68
N GLU A 45 -6.99 12.85 -4.87
CA GLU A 45 -5.62 13.11 -4.40
C GLU A 45 -4.98 14.34 -5.06
N PHE A 46 -5.11 14.49 -6.38
CA PHE A 46 -4.41 15.54 -7.14
C PHE A 46 -5.30 16.69 -7.60
N GLY A 47 -6.62 16.59 -7.44
CA GLY A 47 -7.57 17.56 -7.95
C GLY A 47 -7.84 17.41 -9.45
N THR A 48 -8.69 18.29 -9.96
CA THR A 48 -9.04 18.43 -11.38
C THR A 48 -9.18 19.91 -11.72
N VAL A 49 -9.39 20.24 -12.99
CA VAL A 49 -9.69 21.61 -13.44
C VAL A 49 -10.86 22.26 -12.67
N LYS A 50 -11.81 21.44 -12.19
CA LYS A 50 -13.02 21.90 -11.51
C LYS A 50 -13.01 21.69 -9.99
N MET A 51 -11.96 21.10 -9.42
CA MET A 51 -11.92 20.73 -8.00
C MET A 51 -10.49 20.77 -7.46
N SER A 52 -10.29 21.39 -6.30
CA SER A 52 -9.00 21.40 -5.61
C SER A 52 -8.59 20.01 -5.10
N ALA A 53 -7.28 19.77 -5.02
CA ALA A 53 -6.71 18.54 -4.47
C ALA A 53 -7.08 18.35 -2.98
N LYS A 54 -7.38 17.11 -2.60
CA LYS A 54 -7.59 16.67 -1.21
C LYS A 54 -6.63 15.50 -0.93
N PRO A 55 -5.35 15.80 -0.66
CA PRO A 55 -4.33 14.77 -0.53
C PRO A 55 -4.54 13.96 0.76
N PHE A 56 -4.56 12.64 0.61
CA PHE A 56 -4.68 11.69 1.71
C PHE A 56 -3.56 10.64 1.68
N LEU A 57 -3.01 10.32 0.51
CA LEU A 57 -1.89 9.39 0.38
C LEU A 57 -0.55 10.06 0.63
N ARG A 58 -0.31 11.23 0.02
CA ARG A 58 0.96 11.97 0.19
C ARG A 58 1.33 12.25 1.65
N PRO A 59 0.46 12.82 2.50
CA PRO A 59 0.82 13.08 3.90
C PRO A 59 1.10 11.78 4.69
N ALA A 60 0.36 10.71 4.41
CA ALA A 60 0.59 9.41 5.03
C ALA A 60 1.95 8.82 4.64
N PHE A 61 2.33 8.96 3.37
CA PHE A 61 3.64 8.53 2.87
C PHE A 61 4.78 9.35 3.47
N GLU A 62 4.66 10.68 3.46
CA GLU A 62 5.69 11.58 3.97
C GLU A 62 5.99 11.31 5.45
N GLY A 63 4.97 11.10 6.28
CA GLY A 63 5.13 10.80 7.71
C GLY A 63 5.85 9.47 8.00
N LYS A 64 5.88 8.53 7.06
CA LYS A 64 6.48 7.19 7.24
C LYS A 64 7.65 6.89 6.31
N LYS A 65 8.04 7.86 5.48
CA LYS A 65 9.07 7.68 4.45
C LYS A 65 10.41 7.22 5.04
N MET A 66 10.89 7.86 6.10
CA MET A 66 12.18 7.52 6.71
C MET A 66 12.16 6.15 7.38
N GLU A 67 11.10 5.85 8.14
CA GLU A 67 10.89 4.53 8.77
C GLU A 67 10.88 3.40 7.73
N ALA A 68 10.21 3.63 6.59
CA ALA A 68 10.20 2.66 5.50
C ALA A 68 11.58 2.45 4.88
N VAL A 69 12.37 3.52 4.69
CA VAL A 69 13.74 3.43 4.17
C VAL A 69 14.63 2.63 5.12
N ASP A 70 14.53 2.87 6.43
CA ASP A 70 15.37 2.19 7.40
C ASP A 70 14.99 0.71 7.53
N ALA A 71 13.70 0.38 7.50
CA ALA A 71 13.24 -1.01 7.46
C ALA A 71 13.75 -1.75 6.20
N ILE A 72 13.76 -1.08 5.04
CA ILE A 72 14.31 -1.66 3.79
C ILE A 72 15.81 -1.92 3.94
N LYS A 73 16.58 -0.97 4.49
CA LYS A 73 18.03 -1.12 4.72
C LYS A 73 18.33 -2.30 5.63
N GLN A 74 17.65 -2.40 6.77
CA GLN A 74 17.84 -3.48 7.74
C GLN A 74 17.57 -4.85 7.07
N ARG A 75 16.43 -4.96 6.39
CA ARG A 75 16.07 -6.21 5.71
C ARG A 75 17.05 -6.57 4.60
N LEU A 76 17.60 -5.58 3.90
CA LEU A 76 18.58 -5.82 2.85
C LEU A 76 19.92 -6.31 3.45
N ALA A 77 20.39 -5.69 4.53
CA ALA A 77 21.60 -6.10 5.23
C ALA A 77 21.52 -7.57 5.70
N GLU A 78 20.43 -7.93 6.39
CA GLU A 78 20.17 -9.31 6.83
C GLU A 78 20.24 -10.31 5.66
N ARG A 79 19.64 -9.96 4.52
CA ARG A 79 19.60 -10.84 3.35
C ARG A 79 20.96 -10.97 2.67
N VAL A 80 21.74 -9.89 2.63
CA VAL A 80 23.10 -9.91 2.09
C VAL A 80 24.00 -10.80 2.94
N GLU A 81 23.94 -10.68 4.26
CA GLU A 81 24.70 -11.53 5.18
C GLU A 81 24.33 -13.01 5.03
N ARG A 82 23.03 -13.31 4.97
CA ARG A 82 22.55 -14.68 4.75
C ARG A 82 23.05 -15.25 3.41
N ALA A 83 22.94 -14.48 2.32
CA ALA A 83 23.44 -14.91 1.02
C ALA A 83 24.97 -15.14 1.03
N ALA A 84 25.73 -14.29 1.74
CA ALA A 84 27.16 -14.47 1.91
C ALA A 84 27.53 -15.73 2.71
N GLN A 85 26.70 -16.12 3.70
CA GLN A 85 26.88 -17.38 4.43
C GLN A 85 26.53 -18.60 3.57
N GLU A 86 25.47 -18.52 2.76
CA GLU A 86 25.08 -19.59 1.83
C GLU A 86 26.18 -19.85 0.79
N LEU A 87 26.88 -18.83 0.31
CA LEU A 87 28.02 -18.96 -0.62
C LEU A 87 29.30 -19.53 0.01
N LYS A 88 29.45 -19.43 1.33
CA LYS A 88 30.62 -19.97 2.06
C LYS A 88 30.49 -21.47 2.36
N LYS A 89 29.30 -22.03 2.17
CA LYS A 89 28.99 -23.44 2.38
C LYS A 89 29.18 -24.23 1.09
#